data_AF-A0A6N7IVC2-F1
#
_entry.id   AF-A0A6N7IVC2-F1
#
_cell.length_a   1.000
_cell.length_b   1.000
_cell.length_c   1.000
_cell.angle_alpha   90.00
_cell.angle_beta   90.00
_cell.angle_gamma   90.00
#
_symmetry.space_group_name_H-M   'P 1'
#
loop_
_entity.id
_entity.type
_entity.pdbx_description
1 polymer ?
#
loop_
_entity_poly.entity_id
_entity_poly.type
_entity_poly.pdbx_seq_one_letter_code
_entity_poly.pdbx_strand_id
1 'polypeptide(L)'
;MPDSVKRIAAEEATYGHREAVFEHYVRRTVRAIEAEDVNALARAVPGHLLEIETEKAVAVLNSAVKMITTNARQWVNEWIRDSENDCLRARGDKRWQLMSLLESTFKSVGSGIKDAGSLKEVELL
;
A
#
# COMPACT_ATOMS: atom_id res chain seq x y z
N MET A 1 -18.19 34.91 -18.86
CA MET A 1 -18.12 33.66 -18.07
C MET A 1 -16.67 33.35 -17.68
N PRO A 2 -16.12 33.93 -16.60
CA PRO A 2 -14.75 33.65 -16.14
C PRO A 2 -14.67 32.66 -14.95
N ASP A 3 -15.79 32.30 -14.34
CA ASP A 3 -15.80 31.58 -13.05
C ASP A 3 -15.52 30.08 -13.19
N SER A 4 -16.00 29.44 -14.26
CA SER A 4 -15.86 28.00 -14.46
C SER A 4 -14.42 27.56 -14.75
N VAL A 5 -13.65 28.38 -15.48
CA VAL A 5 -12.24 28.07 -15.82
C VAL A 5 -11.34 28.14 -14.59
N LYS A 6 -11.58 29.11 -13.69
CA LYS A 6 -10.85 29.24 -12.42
C LYS A 6 -11.15 28.06 -11.48
N ARG A 7 -12.39 27.54 -11.50
CA ARG A 7 -12.77 26.36 -10.73
C ARG A 7 -12.08 25.09 -11.22
N ILE A 8 -12.04 24.87 -12.55
CA ILE A 8 -11.38 23.69 -13.13
C ILE A 8 -9.88 23.68 -12.80
N ALA A 9 -9.18 24.80 -12.95
CA ALA A 9 -7.75 24.89 -12.61
C ALA A 9 -7.47 24.66 -11.12
N ALA A 10 -8.34 25.12 -10.23
CA ALA A 10 -8.21 24.88 -8.79
C ALA A 10 -8.51 23.42 -8.41
N GLU A 11 -9.49 22.79 -9.07
CA GLU A 11 -9.82 21.37 -8.92
C GLU A 11 -8.67 20.49 -9.45
N GLU A 12 -8.09 20.81 -10.61
CA GLU A 12 -6.92 20.12 -11.18
C GLU A 12 -5.66 20.27 -10.31
N ALA A 13 -5.38 21.46 -9.77
CA ALA A 13 -4.25 21.68 -8.87
C ALA A 13 -4.42 20.89 -7.56
N THR A 14 -5.64 20.84 -7.03
CA THR A 14 -5.98 20.04 -5.84
C THR A 14 -5.87 18.55 -6.13
N TYR A 15 -6.31 18.11 -7.32
CA TYR A 15 -6.23 16.72 -7.76
C TYR A 15 -4.76 16.28 -7.95
N GLY A 16 -3.96 17.06 -8.69
CA GLY A 16 -2.53 16.78 -8.89
C GLY A 16 -1.73 16.78 -7.59
N HIS A 17 -2.09 17.64 -6.63
CA HIS A 17 -1.50 17.59 -5.29
C HIS A 17 -1.84 16.28 -4.55
N ARG A 18 -3.10 15.82 -4.62
CA ARG A 18 -3.51 14.56 -4.01
C ARG A 18 -2.80 13.35 -4.61
N GLU A 19 -2.63 13.32 -5.93
CA GLU A 19 -1.92 12.26 -6.64
C GLU A 19 -0.43 12.22 -6.27
N ALA A 20 0.24 13.37 -6.23
CA ALA A 20 1.64 13.46 -5.80
C ALA A 20 1.85 13.00 -4.34
N VAL A 21 0.90 13.32 -3.45
CA VAL A 21 0.91 12.87 -2.05
C VAL A 21 0.71 11.35 -1.95
N PHE A 22 -0.23 10.80 -2.74
CA PHE A 22 -0.44 9.36 -2.82
C PHE A 22 0.82 8.62 -3.28
N GLU A 23 1.42 9.04 -4.39
CA GLU A 23 2.66 8.45 -4.89
C GLU A 23 3.82 8.56 -3.89
N HIS A 24 3.89 9.66 -3.15
CA HIS A 24 4.88 9.84 -2.10
C HIS A 24 4.74 8.77 -1.01
N TYR A 25 3.52 8.48 -0.56
CA TYR A 25 3.26 7.41 0.41
C TYR A 25 3.59 6.03 -0.15
N VAL A 26 3.27 5.76 -1.42
CA VAL A 26 3.64 4.51 -2.10
C VAL A 26 5.16 4.34 -2.10
N ARG A 27 5.92 5.33 -2.56
CA ARG A 27 7.38 5.25 -2.63
C ARG A 27 8.04 5.09 -1.26
N ARG A 28 7.54 5.79 -0.22
CA ARG A 28 8.04 5.61 1.16
C ARG A 28 7.76 4.20 1.68
N THR A 29 6.59 3.67 1.37
CA THR A 29 6.20 2.31 1.78
C THR A 29 7.11 1.28 1.14
N VAL A 30 7.34 1.37 -0.18
CA VAL A 30 8.28 0.49 -0.91
C VAL A 30 9.67 0.52 -0.27
N ARG A 31 10.24 1.72 -0.07
CA ARG A 31 11.57 1.87 0.52
C ARG A 31 11.67 1.29 1.94
N ALA A 32 10.64 1.47 2.76
CA ALA A 32 10.64 0.94 4.11
C ALA A 32 10.61 -0.60 4.13
N ILE A 33 9.84 -1.21 3.22
CA ILE A 33 9.78 -2.67 3.08
C ILE A 33 11.12 -3.20 2.54
N GLU A 34 11.68 -2.57 1.51
CA GLU A 34 12.97 -2.98 0.93
C GLU A 34 14.15 -2.81 1.90
N ALA A 35 14.07 -1.84 2.80
CA ALA A 35 15.05 -1.63 3.86
C ALA A 35 14.81 -2.50 5.10
N GLU A 36 13.76 -3.34 5.10
CA GLU A 36 13.40 -4.20 6.23
C GLU A 36 13.17 -3.41 7.54
N ASP A 37 12.74 -2.14 7.44
CA ASP A 37 12.58 -1.22 8.57
C ASP A 37 11.11 -1.08 8.97
N VAL A 38 10.73 -1.87 9.97
CA VAL A 38 9.44 -1.86 10.67
C VAL A 38 9.01 -0.46 11.11
N ASN A 39 9.94 0.31 11.68
CA ASN A 39 9.63 1.62 12.24
C ASN A 39 9.43 2.66 11.12
N ALA A 40 10.19 2.57 10.03
CA ALA A 40 9.95 3.38 8.85
C ALA A 40 8.62 3.03 8.18
N LEU A 41 8.29 1.75 8.10
CA LEU A 41 7.04 1.27 7.51
C LEU A 41 5.83 1.80 8.27
N ALA A 42 5.87 1.72 9.61
CA ALA A 42 4.84 2.28 10.50
C ALA A 42 4.60 3.78 10.31
N ARG A 43 5.57 4.52 9.76
CA ARG A 43 5.48 5.96 9.47
C ARG A 43 5.25 6.26 7.98
N ALA A 44 5.36 5.26 7.11
CA ALA A 44 5.26 5.44 5.66
C ALA A 44 3.80 5.67 5.23
N VAL A 45 2.86 4.99 5.89
CA VAL A 45 1.42 5.23 5.78
C VAL A 45 0.98 6.09 6.97
N PRO A 46 0.50 7.33 6.75
CA PRO A 46 0.02 8.20 7.82
C PRO A 46 -1.12 7.57 8.63
N GLY A 47 -1.12 7.79 9.95
CA GLY A 47 -2.16 7.26 10.85
C GLY A 47 -3.58 7.68 10.48
N HIS A 48 -3.79 8.90 9.98
CA HIS A 48 -5.11 9.35 9.53
C HIS A 48 -5.64 8.56 8.33
N LEU A 49 -4.76 8.03 7.46
CA LEU A 49 -5.18 7.15 6.38
C LEU A 49 -5.62 5.79 6.93
N LEU A 50 -5.00 5.30 8.00
CA LEU A 50 -5.41 4.04 8.62
C LEU A 50 -6.75 4.17 9.35
N GLU A 51 -6.99 5.30 10.01
CA GLU A 51 -8.14 5.52 10.89
C GLU A 51 -9.38 6.08 10.18
N ILE A 52 -9.19 6.97 9.22
CA ILE A 52 -10.28 7.77 8.61
C ILE A 52 -10.45 7.38 7.15
N GLU A 53 -9.35 7.18 6.43
CA GLU A 53 -9.34 6.94 4.99
C GLU A 53 -8.79 5.55 4.65
N THR A 54 -9.26 4.50 5.35
CA THR A 54 -8.69 3.14 5.29
C THR A 54 -8.60 2.59 3.86
N GLU A 55 -9.55 2.94 2.98
CA GLU A 55 -9.51 2.57 1.56
C GLU A 55 -8.28 3.13 0.84
N LYS A 56 -7.88 4.37 1.13
CA LYS A 56 -6.66 4.96 0.57
C LYS A 56 -5.40 4.31 1.15
N ALA A 57 -5.40 3.97 2.45
CA ALA A 57 -4.30 3.20 3.02
C ALA A 57 -4.13 1.85 2.31
N VAL A 58 -5.23 1.13 2.05
CA VAL A 58 -5.21 -0.11 1.28
C VAL A 58 -4.70 0.13 -0.15
N ALA A 59 -5.13 1.21 -0.82
CA ALA A 59 -4.66 1.55 -2.16
C ALA A 59 -3.14 1.83 -2.19
N VAL A 60 -2.61 2.55 -1.20
CA VAL A 60 -1.16 2.78 -1.05
C VAL A 60 -0.42 1.45 -0.89
N LEU A 61 -0.91 0.57 -0.02
CA LEU A 61 -0.29 -0.74 0.23
C LEU A 61 -0.34 -1.64 -1.01
N ASN A 62 -1.48 -1.69 -1.71
CA ASN A 62 -1.63 -2.45 -2.95
C ASN A 62 -0.65 -1.99 -4.03
N SER A 63 -0.49 -0.69 -4.20
CA SER A 63 0.48 -0.13 -5.16
C SER A 63 1.92 -0.42 -4.72
N ALA A 64 2.25 -0.30 -3.44
CA ALA A 64 3.58 -0.61 -2.93
C ALA A 64 3.94 -2.10 -3.11
N VAL A 65 3.01 -3.02 -2.82
CA VAL A 65 3.24 -4.47 -2.95
C VAL A 65 3.48 -4.90 -4.40
N LYS A 66 2.95 -4.17 -5.40
CA LYS A 66 3.24 -4.42 -6.81
C LYS A 66 4.66 -4.03 -7.23
N MET A 67 5.35 -3.20 -6.44
CA MET A 67 6.66 -2.63 -6.78
C MET A 67 7.84 -3.29 -6.07
N ILE A 68 7.59 -4.01 -4.98
CA ILE A 68 8.64 -4.63 -4.15
C ILE A 68 9.15 -5.96 -4.72
N THR A 69 10.36 -6.34 -4.33
CA THR A 69 11.02 -7.58 -4.75
C THR A 69 10.48 -8.84 -4.05
N THR A 70 10.81 -10.03 -4.59
CA THR A 70 10.49 -11.32 -3.96
C THR A 70 11.12 -11.49 -2.57
N ASN A 71 12.35 -10.99 -2.37
CA ASN A 71 13.03 -11.05 -1.07
C ASN A 71 12.30 -10.21 -0.02
N ALA A 72 11.88 -9.00 -0.40
CA ALA A 72 11.07 -8.13 0.44
C ALA A 72 9.73 -8.79 0.83
N ARG A 73 9.10 -9.54 -0.10
CA ARG A 73 7.90 -10.34 0.19
C ARG A 73 8.16 -11.46 1.20
N GLN A 74 9.31 -12.14 1.10
CA GLN A 74 9.69 -13.19 2.04
C GLN A 74 9.90 -12.61 3.44
N TRP A 75 10.65 -11.51 3.56
CA TRP A 75 10.90 -10.82 4.82
C TRP A 75 9.59 -10.44 5.54
N VAL A 76 8.61 -9.86 4.83
CA VAL A 76 7.32 -9.52 5.43
C VAL A 76 6.62 -10.75 6.02
N ASN A 77 6.63 -11.88 5.30
CA ASN A 77 6.00 -13.12 5.76
C ASN A 77 6.71 -13.71 6.99
N GLU A 78 8.04 -13.62 7.05
CA GLU A 78 8.83 -14.08 8.20
C GLU A 78 8.57 -13.20 9.41
N TRP A 79 8.56 -11.88 9.22
CA TRP A 79 8.31 -10.95 10.30
C TRP A 79 6.89 -11.11 10.88
N ILE A 80 5.84 -11.26 10.07
CA ILE A 80 4.47 -11.50 10.58
C ILE A 80 4.38 -12.73 11.50
N ARG A 81 5.21 -13.74 11.24
CA ARG A 81 5.25 -14.99 12.04
C ARG A 81 6.10 -14.87 13.31
N ASP A 82 6.76 -13.74 13.52
CA ASP A 82 7.58 -13.49 14.70
C ASP A 82 6.70 -13.36 15.96
N SER A 83 7.07 -14.11 17.01
CA SER A 83 6.41 -14.12 18.32
C SER A 83 6.34 -12.74 19.00
N GLU A 84 7.25 -11.81 18.68
CA GLU A 84 7.16 -10.44 19.21
C GLU A 84 5.93 -9.68 18.69
N ASN A 85 5.42 -10.06 17.50
CA ASN A 85 4.21 -9.47 16.93
C ASN A 85 2.93 -9.90 17.64
N ASP A 86 2.90 -11.04 18.33
CA ASP A 86 1.74 -11.44 19.15
C ASP A 86 1.48 -10.45 20.29
N CYS A 87 2.55 -9.90 20.86
CA CYS A 87 2.44 -8.85 21.89
C CYS A 87 1.89 -7.53 21.31
N LEU A 88 2.29 -7.16 20.09
CA LEU A 88 1.77 -5.98 19.40
C LEU A 88 0.30 -6.17 18.99
N ARG A 89 -0.05 -7.38 18.55
CA ARG A 89 -1.42 -7.81 18.24
C ARG A 89 -2.34 -7.69 19.45
N ALA A 90 -1.93 -8.21 20.61
CA ALA A 90 -2.70 -8.17 21.84
C ALA A 90 -2.98 -6.74 22.34
N ARG A 91 -2.08 -5.80 22.03
CA ARG A 91 -2.22 -4.36 22.38
C ARG A 91 -3.02 -3.55 21.36
N GLY A 92 -3.42 -4.15 20.24
CA GLY A 92 -4.09 -3.44 19.15
C GLY A 92 -3.20 -2.36 18.52
N ASP A 93 -1.87 -2.57 18.49
CA ASP A 93 -0.93 -1.58 17.99
C ASP A 93 -1.17 -1.29 16.50
N LYS A 94 -1.08 -0.02 16.10
CA LYS A 94 -1.27 0.42 14.71
C LYS A 94 -0.24 -0.19 13.77
N ARG A 95 0.96 -0.49 14.27
CA ARG A 95 2.00 -1.23 13.54
C ARG A 95 1.49 -2.61 13.14
N TRP A 96 0.84 -3.31 14.07
CA TRP A 96 0.24 -4.62 13.80
C TRP A 96 -0.91 -4.54 12.77
N GLN A 97 -1.76 -3.51 12.85
CA GLN A 97 -2.86 -3.32 11.89
C GLN A 97 -2.33 -3.08 10.47
N LEU A 98 -1.34 -2.20 10.32
CA LEU A 98 -0.66 -1.94 9.05
C LEU A 98 -0.06 -3.22 8.47
N MET A 99 0.56 -4.05 9.32
CA MET A 99 1.16 -5.31 8.90
C MET A 99 0.15 -6.37 8.50
N SER A 100 -0.98 -6.45 9.21
CA SER A 100 -2.08 -7.35 8.85
C SER A 100 -2.68 -6.97 7.49
N LEU A 101 -2.85 -5.67 7.23
CA LEU A 101 -3.31 -5.17 5.94
C LEU A 101 -2.31 -5.50 4.83
N LEU A 102 -1.01 -5.30 5.08
CA LEU A 102 0.04 -5.63 4.13
C LEU A 102 0.05 -7.12 3.79
N GLU A 103 -0.07 -8.02 4.78
CA GLU A 103 -0.19 -9.47 4.58
C GLU A 103 -1.39 -9.83 3.71
N SER A 104 -2.55 -9.25 4.01
CA SER A 104 -3.78 -9.48 3.25
C SER A 104 -3.62 -9.04 1.79
N THR A 105 -3.00 -7.88 1.57
CA THR A 105 -2.63 -7.41 0.23
C THR A 105 -1.70 -8.39 -0.48
N PHE A 106 -0.70 -8.95 0.20
CA PHE A 106 0.19 -9.96 -0.38
C PHE A 106 -0.54 -11.24 -0.79
N LYS A 107 -1.46 -11.73 0.05
CA LYS A 107 -2.28 -12.92 -0.25
C LYS A 107 -3.18 -12.67 -1.46
N SER A 108 -3.79 -11.48 -1.54
CA SER A 108 -4.64 -11.07 -2.66
C SER A 108 -3.86 -10.93 -3.97
N VAL A 109 -2.72 -10.22 -3.96
CA VAL A 109 -1.89 -10.04 -5.16
C VAL A 109 -1.23 -11.36 -5.57
N GLY A 110 -0.89 -12.23 -4.60
CA GLY A 110 -0.32 -13.55 -4.84
C GLY A 110 -1.33 -14.58 -5.39
N SER A 111 -2.63 -14.47 -5.05
CA SER A 111 -3.66 -15.33 -5.64
C SER A 111 -3.97 -14.94 -7.08
N GLY A 112 -3.92 -13.64 -7.41
CA GLY A 112 -4.09 -13.16 -8.79
C GLY A 112 -3.00 -13.65 -9.77
N ILE A 113 -1.81 -14.03 -9.28
CA ILE A 113 -0.75 -14.61 -10.12
C ILE A 113 -0.95 -16.12 -10.33
N LYS A 114 -1.65 -16.82 -9.43
CA LYS A 114 -2.02 -18.23 -9.64
C LYS A 114 -3.14 -18.39 -10.66
N ASP A 115 -4.04 -17.39 -10.78
CA ASP A 115 -5.08 -17.37 -11.82
C ASP A 115 -4.58 -16.79 -13.16
N ALA A 116 -3.48 -16.04 -13.16
CA ALA A 116 -2.80 -15.60 -14.40
C ALA A 116 -2.00 -16.72 -15.11
N GLY A 117 -2.12 -17.98 -14.65
CA GLY A 117 -1.62 -19.17 -15.32
C GLY A 117 -2.53 -19.69 -16.46
N SER A 118 -3.64 -19.02 -16.74
CA SER A 118 -4.58 -19.42 -17.81
C SER A 118 -5.10 -18.24 -18.64
N LEU A 119 -4.21 -17.35 -19.08
CA LEU A 119 -4.48 -16.49 -20.24
C LEU A 119 -3.60 -16.95 -21.41
N LYS A 120 -3.87 -18.18 -21.87
CA LYS A 120 -3.79 -18.46 -23.30
C LYS A 120 -4.97 -17.74 -23.95
N GLU A 121 -4.70 -17.08 -25.06
CA GLU A 121 -5.69 -16.53 -26.01
C GLU A 121 -6.51 -15.35 -25.50
N VAL A 122 -5.96 -14.14 -25.70
CA VAL A 122 -6.78 -13.07 -26.25
C VAL A 122 -6.18 -12.75 -27.61
N GLU A 123 -6.89 -13.18 -28.64
CA GLU A 123 -6.59 -12.98 -30.05
C GLU A 123 -6.36 -11.49 -30.34
N LEU A 124 -5.35 -11.24 -31.18
CA LEU A 124 -5.20 -10.00 -31.92
C LEU A 124 -6.38 -9.85 -32.88
N LEU A 125 -7.24 -8.86 -32.61
CA LEU A 125 -8.05 -8.16 -33.61
C LEU A 125 -7.64 -6.68 -33.60
#